data_AF-A0A345ULK2-F1
#
_entry.id   AF-A0A345ULK2-F1
#
_cell.length_a   1.000
_cell.length_b   1.000
_cell.length_c   1.000
_cell.angle_alpha   90.00
_cell.angle_beta   90.00
_cell.angle_gamma   90.00
#
_symmetry.space_group_name_H-M   'P 1'
#
loop_
_entity.id
_entity.type
_entity.pdbx_description
1 polymer ?
#
loop_
_entity_poly.entity_id
_entity_poly.type
_entity_poly.pdbx_seq_one_letter_code
_entity_poly.pdbx_strand_id
1 'polypeptide(L)'
;MVSYAVIEFGLLFVALLLSWLHVNWLKRKKKGASVEEMLNSMFNHEWNGTDEDEIYAWYRVRFKVLQLDPEGSRRRQKLERIEANIRRLSTRSMRSSAYVTQKGNLEKAGDDDDSGLGVPVPTD
;
A
#
# COMPACT_ATOMS: atom_id res chain seq x y z
N MET A 1 8.34 35.77 47.36
CA MET A 1 7.65 35.82 46.04
C MET A 1 8.64 35.79 44.89
N VAL A 2 9.65 36.68 44.86
CA VAL A 2 10.67 36.73 43.78
C VAL A 2 11.41 35.39 43.55
N SER A 3 11.74 34.66 44.61
CA SER A 3 12.44 33.37 44.52
C SER A 3 11.65 32.29 43.78
N TYR A 4 10.31 32.28 43.87
CA TYR A 4 9.47 31.33 43.14
C TYR A 4 9.44 31.64 41.65
N ALA A 5 9.38 32.92 41.28
CA ALA A 5 9.39 33.34 39.89
C ALA A 5 10.70 32.96 39.18
N VAL A 6 11.84 33.07 39.88
CA VAL A 6 13.15 32.65 39.33
C VAL A 6 13.20 31.13 39.12
N ILE A 7 12.63 30.34 40.05
CA ILE A 7 12.57 28.88 39.93
C ILE A 7 11.65 28.47 38.77
N GLU A 8 10.48 29.08 38.65
CA GLU A 8 9.55 28.84 37.53
C GLU A 8 10.20 29.15 36.18
N PHE A 9 10.90 30.29 36.06
CA PHE A 9 11.60 30.64 34.83
C PHE A 9 12.73 29.64 34.50
N GLY A 10 13.44 29.18 35.52
CA GLY A 10 14.46 28.12 35.38
C GLY A 10 13.86 26.81 34.88
N LEU A 11 12.74 26.37 35.46
CA LEU A 11 12.02 25.16 35.04
C LEU A 11 11.50 25.28 33.60
N LEU A 12 11.03 26.47 33.19
CA LEU A 12 10.56 26.72 31.84
C LEU A 12 11.70 26.56 30.82
N PHE A 13 12.89 27.08 31.12
CA PHE A 13 14.07 26.88 30.26
C PHE A 13 14.48 25.41 30.16
N VAL A 14 14.44 24.67 31.28
CA VAL A 14 14.73 23.23 31.29
C VAL A 14 13.71 22.46 30.45
N ALA A 15 12.42 22.79 30.56
CA ALA A 15 11.36 22.19 29.77
C ALA A 15 11.52 22.46 28.26
N LEU A 16 11.92 23.69 27.89
CA LEU A 16 12.22 24.03 26.49
C LEU A 16 13.36 23.20 25.92
N LEU A 17 14.45 23.05 26.68
CA LEU A 17 15.60 22.24 26.26
C LEU A 17 15.22 20.75 26.11
N LEU A 18 14.48 20.21 27.06
CA LEU A 18 13.97 18.83 27.02
C LEU A 18 13.03 18.61 25.83
N SER A 19 12.14 19.56 25.55
CA SER A 19 11.24 19.50 24.39
C SER A 19 12.03 19.49 23.08
N TRP A 20 13.01 20.38 22.93
CA TRP A 20 13.89 20.41 21.77
C TRP A 20 14.68 19.11 21.60
N LEU A 21 15.25 18.58 22.68
CA LEU A 21 15.98 17.32 22.70
C LEU A 21 15.08 16.15 22.26
N HIS A 22 13.86 16.07 22.78
CA HIS A 22 12.90 15.02 22.48
C HIS A 22 12.50 15.03 20.99
N VAL A 23 12.21 16.21 20.43
CA VAL A 23 11.91 16.36 19.00
C VAL A 23 13.10 15.94 18.14
N ASN A 24 14.33 16.32 18.53
CA ASN A 24 15.52 15.99 17.76
C ASN A 24 15.84 14.49 17.80
N TRP A 25 15.59 13.85 18.94
CA TRP A 25 15.71 12.40 19.09
C TRP A 25 14.69 11.63 18.23
N LEU A 26 13.42 12.08 18.23
CA LEU A 26 12.39 11.53 17.35
C LEU A 26 12.72 11.72 15.87
N LYS A 27 13.25 12.89 15.47
CA LYS A 27 13.72 13.14 14.10
C LYS A 27 14.85 12.19 13.70
N ARG A 28 15.80 11.89 14.60
CA ARG A 28 16.87 10.91 14.35
C ARG A 28 16.31 9.49 14.17
N LYS A 29 15.30 9.10 14.96
CA LYS A 29 14.63 7.80 14.81
C LYS A 29 13.82 7.69 13.52
N LYS A 30 13.10 8.74 13.12
CA LYS A 30 12.27 8.75 11.90
C LYS A 30 13.08 8.74 10.60
N LYS A 31 14.36 9.14 10.61
CA LYS A 31 15.26 9.01 9.45
C LYS A 31 15.55 7.54 9.04
N GLY A 32 15.14 6.58 9.87
CA GLY A 32 15.23 5.15 9.61
C GLY A 32 13.98 4.53 8.97
N ALA A 33 12.99 5.31 8.52
CA ALA A 33 11.85 4.75 7.77
C ALA A 33 12.40 3.88 6.64
N SER A 34 12.16 2.57 6.75
CA SER A 34 12.70 1.60 5.82
C SER A 34 12.18 1.93 4.42
N VAL A 35 12.97 1.62 3.39
CA VAL A 35 12.53 1.72 2.00
C VAL A 35 11.19 0.99 1.83
N GLU A 36 10.99 -0.10 2.56
CA GLU A 36 9.75 -0.88 2.58
C GLU A 36 8.57 -0.14 3.19
N GLU A 37 8.73 0.56 4.30
CA GLU A 37 7.66 1.33 4.95
C GLU A 37 7.20 2.49 4.07
N MET A 38 8.15 3.17 3.41
CA MET A 38 7.87 4.22 2.45
C MET A 38 7.13 3.68 1.22
N LEU A 39 7.59 2.56 0.64
CA LEU A 39 6.94 1.93 -0.51
C LEU A 39 5.52 1.44 -0.17
N ASN A 40 5.35 0.80 0.99
CA ASN A 40 4.06 0.31 1.44
C ASN A 40 3.10 1.46 1.73
N SER A 41 3.57 2.58 2.28
CA SER A 41 2.75 3.78 2.44
C SER A 41 2.29 4.34 1.09
N MET A 42 3.18 4.38 0.08
CA MET A 42 2.81 4.83 -1.26
C MET A 42 1.84 3.86 -1.95
N PHE A 43 2.05 2.57 -1.76
CA PHE A 43 1.18 1.53 -2.28
C PHE A 43 -0.22 1.60 -1.66
N ASN A 44 -0.32 1.67 -0.33
CA ASN A 44 -1.60 1.80 0.38
C ASN A 44 -2.39 3.07 0.00
N HIS A 45 -1.70 4.10 -0.50
CA HIS A 45 -2.37 5.30 -0.99
C HIS A 45 -2.97 5.12 -2.39
N GLU A 46 -2.35 4.30 -3.24
CA GLU A 46 -2.83 4.03 -4.61
C GLU A 46 -3.73 2.80 -4.71
N TRP A 47 -3.63 1.88 -3.76
CA TRP A 47 -4.38 0.63 -3.78
C TRP A 47 -5.78 0.82 -3.20
N ASN A 48 -6.78 0.36 -3.93
CA ASN A 48 -8.20 0.43 -3.58
C ASN A 48 -8.73 -0.82 -2.85
N GLY A 49 -7.87 -1.81 -2.60
CA GLY A 49 -8.22 -3.04 -1.89
C GLY A 49 -8.71 -4.19 -2.77
N THR A 50 -8.76 -4.05 -4.10
CA THR A 50 -9.08 -5.15 -5.02
C THR A 50 -7.81 -5.85 -5.49
N ASP A 51 -7.87 -7.18 -5.64
CA ASP A 51 -6.73 -7.98 -6.13
C ASP A 51 -6.40 -7.66 -7.60
N GLU A 52 -7.40 -7.25 -8.40
CA GLU A 52 -7.24 -6.92 -9.81
C GLU A 52 -6.43 -5.62 -10.02
N ASP A 53 -6.57 -4.64 -9.12
CA ASP A 53 -5.88 -3.35 -9.20
C ASP A 53 -4.52 -3.35 -8.47
N GLU A 54 -4.17 -4.44 -7.78
CA GLU A 54 -2.92 -4.56 -7.01
C GLU A 54 -1.68 -4.33 -7.90
N ILE A 55 -1.66 -4.97 -9.07
CA ILE A 55 -0.57 -4.82 -10.05
C ILE A 55 -0.48 -3.38 -10.56
N TYR A 56 -1.64 -2.78 -10.85
CA TYR A 56 -1.70 -1.44 -11.39
C TYR A 56 -1.27 -0.38 -10.36
N ALA A 57 -1.62 -0.57 -9.09
CA ALA A 57 -1.12 0.25 -7.99
C ALA A 57 0.41 0.20 -7.90
N TRP A 58 1.03 -0.98 -8.03
CA TRP A 58 2.50 -1.09 -8.06
C TRP A 58 3.14 -0.36 -9.25
N TYR A 59 2.51 -0.37 -10.43
CA TYR A 59 2.98 0.42 -11.57
C TYR A 59 2.91 1.93 -11.33
N ARG A 60 1.85 2.43 -10.66
CA ARG A 60 1.75 3.85 -10.28
C ARG A 60 2.81 4.24 -9.26
N VAL A 61 3.07 3.40 -8.26
CA VAL A 61 4.15 3.61 -7.28
C VAL A 61 5.52 3.65 -7.99
N ARG A 62 5.76 2.73 -8.93
CA ARG A 62 6.98 2.75 -9.77
C ARG A 62 7.15 4.07 -10.49
N PHE A 63 6.09 4.57 -11.13
CA PHE A 63 6.10 5.83 -11.85
C PHE A 63 6.39 7.02 -10.92
N LYS A 64 5.75 7.08 -9.75
CA LYS A 64 6.01 8.10 -8.73
C LYS A 64 7.47 8.08 -8.25
N VAL A 65 8.03 6.89 -8.01
CA VAL A 65 9.45 6.76 -7.63
C VAL A 65 10.39 7.24 -8.74
N LEU A 66 10.05 7.00 -10.01
CA LEU A 66 10.83 7.47 -11.15
C LEU A 66 10.76 9.00 -11.33
N GLN A 67 9.61 9.62 -11.05
CA GLN A 67 9.41 11.06 -11.23
C GLN A 67 9.88 11.92 -10.05
N LEU A 68 9.60 11.49 -8.82
CA LEU A 68 9.87 12.29 -7.62
C LEU A 68 11.30 12.15 -7.11
N ASP A 69 12.02 11.08 -7.48
CA ASP A 69 13.35 10.77 -6.97
C ASP A 69 14.34 10.40 -8.09
N PRO A 70 14.61 11.31 -9.05
CA PRO A 70 15.46 11.01 -10.21
C PRO A 70 16.91 10.69 -9.83
N GLU A 71 17.45 11.26 -8.74
CA GLU A 71 18.84 11.08 -8.30
C GLU A 71 18.98 10.41 -6.91
N GLY A 72 17.91 9.83 -6.38
CA GLY A 72 17.95 9.19 -5.06
C GLY A 72 18.97 8.05 -4.97
N SER A 73 19.87 8.12 -3.99
CA SER A 73 20.86 7.07 -3.70
C SER A 73 20.23 5.69 -3.44
N ARG A 74 18.94 5.66 -3.06
CA ARG A 74 18.16 4.43 -2.83
C ARG A 74 17.18 4.10 -3.95
N ARG A 75 17.18 4.83 -5.07
CA ARG A 75 16.27 4.63 -6.20
C ARG A 75 16.35 3.21 -6.76
N ARG A 76 17.57 2.69 -6.95
CA ARG A 76 17.79 1.33 -7.46
C ARG A 76 17.17 0.27 -6.55
N GLN A 77 17.38 0.39 -5.24
CA GLN A 77 16.80 -0.50 -4.24
C GLN A 77 15.27 -0.43 -4.19
N LYS A 78 14.69 0.78 -4.34
CA LYS A 78 13.23 0.97 -4.44
C LYS A 78 12.67 0.26 -5.68
N LEU A 79 13.29 0.47 -6.84
CA LEU A 79 12.82 -0.09 -8.11
C LEU A 79 12.92 -1.61 -8.13
N GLU A 80 14.04 -2.18 -7.68
CA GLU A 80 14.24 -3.63 -7.60
C GLU A 80 13.17 -4.29 -6.73
N ARG A 81 12.80 -3.67 -5.61
CA ARG A 81 11.74 -4.17 -4.74
C ARG A 81 10.36 -4.12 -5.39
N ILE A 82 10.03 -3.01 -6.07
CA ILE A 82 8.75 -2.87 -6.79
C ILE A 82 8.66 -3.91 -7.91
N GLU A 83 9.75 -4.12 -8.65
CA GLU A 83 9.81 -5.10 -9.73
C GLU A 83 9.66 -6.54 -9.22
N ALA A 84 10.26 -6.85 -8.07
CA ALA A 84 10.05 -8.14 -7.40
C ALA A 84 8.57 -8.38 -7.02
N ASN A 85 7.88 -7.35 -6.53
CA ASN A 85 6.45 -7.44 -6.20
C ASN A 85 5.58 -7.60 -7.45
N ILE A 86 5.83 -6.82 -8.50
CA ILE A 86 5.13 -6.95 -9.78
C ILE A 86 5.31 -8.36 -10.35
N ARG A 87 6.55 -8.89 -10.35
CA ARG A 87 6.84 -10.24 -10.86
C ARG A 87 6.13 -11.32 -10.05
N ARG A 88 6.03 -11.17 -8.73
CA ARG A 88 5.29 -12.09 -7.85
C ARG A 88 3.80 -12.08 -8.16
N LEU A 89 3.24 -10.90 -8.44
CA LEU A 89 1.82 -10.77 -8.75
C LEU A 89 1.49 -11.24 -10.17
N SER A 90 2.36 -10.99 -11.15
CA SER A 90 2.17 -11.43 -12.53
C SER A 90 2.27 -12.95 -12.71
N THR A 91 3.01 -13.63 -11.83
CA THR A 91 3.10 -15.10 -11.82
C THR A 91 1.95 -15.76 -11.06
N ARG A 92 1.12 -14.98 -10.36
CA ARG A 92 -0.10 -15.49 -9.74
C ARG A 92 -1.08 -15.81 -10.87
N SER A 93 -1.52 -17.06 -10.96
CA SER A 93 -2.63 -17.46 -11.84
C SER A 93 -3.80 -16.53 -11.54
N MET A 94 -4.11 -15.62 -12.46
CA MET A 94 -5.33 -14.83 -12.41
C MET A 94 -6.48 -15.82 -12.49
N ARG A 95 -7.06 -16.18 -11.34
CA ARG A 95 -8.35 -16.87 -11.27
C ARG A 95 -9.40 -15.85 -11.70
N SER A 96 -9.54 -15.70 -13.01
CA SER A 96 -10.63 -14.92 -13.58
C SER A 96 -11.94 -15.53 -13.10
N SER A 97 -12.76 -14.74 -12.41
CA SER A 97 -14.09 -15.16 -12.00
C SER A 97 -15.06 -15.27 -13.17
N ALA A 98 -14.67 -14.84 -14.37
CA ALA A 98 -15.46 -14.95 -15.59
C ALA A 98 -14.62 -15.46 -16.77
N TYR A 99 -15.16 -16.38 -17.55
CA TYR A 99 -14.56 -16.80 -18.82
C TYR A 99 -15.46 -16.44 -19.99
N VAL A 100 -14.84 -16.16 -21.14
CA VAL A 100 -15.55 -15.86 -22.39
C VAL A 100 -15.71 -17.16 -23.15
N THR A 101 -16.96 -17.57 -23.38
CA THR A 101 -17.27 -18.72 -24.25
C THR A 101 -17.00 -18.36 -25.72
N GLN A 102 -16.79 -19.36 -26.59
CA GLN A 102 -16.58 -19.14 -28.04
C GLN A 102 -17.70 -18.34 -28.73
N LYS A 103 -18.88 -18.25 -28.11
CA LYS A 103 -20.02 -17.47 -28.59
C LYS A 103 -20.04 -16.02 -28.08
N GLY A 104 -19.03 -15.60 -27.31
CA GLY A 104 -18.92 -14.24 -26.77
C GLY A 104 -19.70 -13.99 -25.47
N ASN A 105 -20.29 -15.02 -24.85
CA ASN A 105 -20.96 -14.87 -23.57
C ASN A 105 -19.96 -14.97 -22.41
N LEU A 106 -20.13 -14.10 -21.42
CA LEU A 106 -19.39 -14.09 -20.16
C LEU A 106 -20.08 -15.01 -19.16
N GLU A 107 -19.46 -16.13 -18.82
CA GLU A 107 -19.95 -17.04 -17.76
C GLU A 107 -19.10 -16.88 -16.51
N LYS A 108 -19.75 -16.71 -15.36
CA LYS A 108 -19.10 -16.60 -14.06
C LYS A 108 -18.70 -18.01 -13.59
N ALA A 109 -17.44 -18.20 -13.24
CA ALA A 109 -16.94 -19.43 -12.64
C ALA A 109 -17.39 -19.51 -11.18
N GLY A 110 -18.60 -20.00 -10.94
CA GLY A 110 -19.06 -20.37 -9.59
C GLY A 110 -20.54 -20.14 -9.28
N ASP A 111 -21.46 -20.58 -10.13
CA ASP A 111 -22.84 -20.90 -9.72
C ASP A 111 -23.03 -22.43 -9.85
N ASP A 112 -22.30 -23.20 -9.03
CA ASP A 112 -22.69 -24.57 -8.67
C ASP A 112 -23.69 -24.49 -7.50
N ASP A 113 -24.80 -23.78 -7.69
CA ASP A 113 -25.95 -23.84 -6.77
C ASP A 113 -26.96 -24.86 -7.32
N ASP A 114 -26.77 -26.07 -6.81
CA ASP A 114 -27.77 -27.11 -6.60
C ASP A 114 -29.20 -26.55 -6.44
N SER A 115 -29.96 -26.50 -7.53
CA SER A 115 -31.42 -26.40 -7.50
C SER A 115 -32.01 -27.24 -8.63
N GLY A 116 -32.58 -28.37 -8.21
CA GLY A 116 -33.03 -29.44 -9.08
C GLY A 116 -34.25 -29.14 -9.95
N LEU A 117 -34.50 -30.10 -10.84
CA LEU A 117 -35.77 -30.42 -11.50
C LEU A 117 -36.32 -29.39 -12.49
N GLY A 118 -35.91 -29.51 -13.76
CA GLY A 118 -36.65 -29.03 -14.93
C GLY A 118 -37.06 -30.20 -15.82
N VAL A 119 -38.32 -30.65 -15.70
CA VAL A 119 -38.95 -31.71 -16.51
C VAL A 119 -39.01 -31.28 -17.99
N PRO A 120 -38.76 -32.16 -18.98
CA PRO A 120 -39.02 -31.84 -20.38
C PRO A 120 -40.53 -31.86 -20.66
N VAL A 121 -41.07 -30.74 -21.14
CA VAL A 121 -42.43 -30.64 -21.67
C VAL A 121 -42.46 -31.20 -23.10
N PRO A 122 -43.31 -32.19 -23.42
CA PRO A 122 -43.49 -32.63 -24.80
C PRO A 122 -44.41 -31.65 -25.54
N THR A 123 -43.99 -31.21 -26.71
CA THR A 123 -44.83 -30.51 -27.68
C THR A 123 -45.40 -31.53 -28.66
N ASP A 124 -46.72 -31.64 -28.71
CA ASP A 124 -47.47 -32.26 -29.81
C ASP A 124 -47.29 -31.47 -31.12
#